data_AF-A0AAW0ER05-F1
#
_entry.id   AF-A0AAW0ER05-F1
#
_cell.length_a   1.000
_cell.length_b   1.000
_cell.length_c   1.000
_cell.angle_alpha   90.00
_cell.angle_beta   90.00
_cell.angle_gamma   90.00
#
_symmetry.space_group_name_H-M   'P 1'
#
loop_
_entity.id
_entity.type
_entity.pdbx_description
1 polymer ?
#
loop_
_entity_poly.entity_id
_entity_poly.type
_entity_poly.pdbx_seq_one_letter_code
_entity_poly.pdbx_strand_id
1 'polypeptide(L)'
;MADVNTATLMAEPSLREAAAAVFSEEERTVIKDNLRSEQVAQAKYLRAHPEVHRAVQEGLARVLKAQPDDPVAFLTEYFTSDDLLAQQPQQ
;
A
#
# COMPACT_ATOMS: atom_id res chain seq x y z
N MET A 1 -16.35 -30.37 35.77
CA MET A 1 -16.59 -28.91 35.73
C MET A 1 -15.24 -28.26 36.03
N ALA A 2 -14.48 -27.68 35.11
CA ALA A 2 -14.81 -27.14 33.80
C ALA A 2 -13.73 -27.55 32.77
N ASP A 3 -14.17 -28.03 31.61
CA ASP A 3 -13.35 -28.05 30.40
C ASP A 3 -13.11 -26.60 30.00
N VAL A 4 -11.96 -26.05 30.41
CA VAL A 4 -11.45 -24.81 29.81
C VAL A 4 -10.95 -25.20 28.43
N ASN A 5 -11.78 -24.95 27.44
CA ASN A 5 -11.54 -25.20 26.03
C ASN A 5 -10.24 -24.49 25.60
N THR A 6 -9.13 -25.22 25.60
CA THR A 6 -7.77 -24.73 25.29
C THR A 6 -7.66 -24.13 23.89
N ALA A 7 -8.62 -24.41 23.01
CA ALA A 7 -8.75 -23.79 21.69
C ALA A 7 -8.99 -22.27 21.74
N THR A 8 -9.62 -21.73 22.79
CA THR A 8 -9.86 -20.28 22.91
C THR A 8 -8.61 -19.49 23.29
N LEU A 9 -7.59 -20.15 23.87
CA LEU A 9 -6.33 -19.52 24.28
C LEU A 9 -5.29 -19.43 23.16
N MET A 10 -5.54 -20.06 22.00
CA MET A 10 -4.62 -20.16 20.86
C MET A 10 -5.18 -19.50 19.58
N ALA A 11 -6.30 -18.80 19.66
CA ALA A 11 -6.83 -18.04 18.53
C ALA A 11 -5.98 -16.77 18.36
N GLU A 12 -5.40 -16.58 17.16
CA GLU A 12 -4.73 -15.32 16.83
C GLU A 12 -5.71 -14.16 17.07
N PRO A 13 -5.29 -13.11 17.80
CA PRO A 13 -6.16 -11.99 18.08
C PRO A 13 -6.61 -11.36 16.77
N SER A 14 -7.88 -11.02 16.68
CA SER A 14 -8.36 -10.22 15.55
C SER A 14 -7.58 -8.89 15.49
N LEU A 15 -7.49 -8.29 14.30
CA LEU A 15 -6.85 -6.96 14.14
C LEU A 15 -7.41 -5.92 15.13
N ARG A 16 -8.69 -6.03 15.47
CA ARG A 16 -9.33 -5.15 16.46
C ARG A 16 -8.83 -5.42 17.87
N GLU A 17 -8.69 -6.68 18.28
CA GLU A 17 -8.17 -7.07 19.58
C GLU A 17 -6.68 -6.75 19.71
N ALA A 18 -5.89 -7.00 18.66
CA ALA A 18 -4.49 -6.62 18.59
C ALA A 18 -4.32 -5.10 18.69
N ALA A 19 -5.12 -4.31 17.94
CA ALA A 19 -5.07 -2.86 18.03
C ALA A 19 -5.53 -2.34 19.41
N ALA A 20 -6.51 -2.99 20.05
CA ALA A 20 -6.97 -2.65 21.40
C ALA A 20 -5.92 -2.97 22.48
N ALA A 21 -5.06 -3.96 22.25
CA ALA A 21 -3.99 -4.33 23.16
C ALA A 21 -2.79 -3.37 23.10
N VAL A 22 -2.64 -2.63 21.99
CA VAL A 22 -1.49 -1.74 21.74
C VAL A 22 -1.84 -0.26 21.89
N PHE A 23 -3.05 0.15 21.52
CA PHE A 23 -3.46 1.55 21.46
C PHE A 23 -4.70 1.83 22.31
N SER A 24 -4.73 3.01 22.91
CA SER A 24 -5.94 3.53 23.56
C SER A 24 -7.08 3.75 22.54
N GLU A 25 -8.30 3.99 23.02
CA GLU A 25 -9.42 4.31 22.15
C GLU A 25 -9.24 5.68 21.46
N GLU A 26 -8.68 6.65 22.16
CA GLU A 26 -8.32 7.97 21.64
C GLU A 26 -7.23 7.84 20.56
N GLU A 27 -6.17 7.07 20.81
CA GLU A 27 -5.10 6.84 19.84
C GLU A 27 -5.61 6.15 18.57
N ARG A 28 -6.49 5.15 18.71
CA ARG A 28 -7.13 4.49 17.56
C ARG A 28 -8.00 5.45 16.75
N THR A 29 -8.70 6.35 17.43
CA THR A 29 -9.52 7.39 16.77
C THR A 29 -8.64 8.33 15.97
N VAL A 30 -7.54 8.82 16.57
CA VAL A 30 -6.56 9.69 15.90
C VAL A 30 -5.92 9.00 14.69
N ILE A 31 -5.48 7.74 14.84
CA ILE A 31 -4.90 6.96 13.73
C ILE A 31 -5.89 6.82 12.58
N LYS A 32 -7.17 6.55 12.88
CA LYS A 32 -8.21 6.44 11.86
C LYS A 32 -8.44 7.75 11.12
N ASP A 33 -8.47 8.87 11.84
CA ASP A 33 -8.65 10.19 11.26
C ASP A 33 -7.45 10.63 10.42
N ASN A 34 -6.23 10.31 10.88
CA ASN A 34 -5.00 10.52 10.12
C ASN A 34 -5.00 9.67 8.84
N LEU A 35 -5.33 8.38 8.92
CA LEU A 35 -5.42 7.51 7.75
C LEU A 35 -6.42 8.06 6.72
N ARG A 36 -7.58 8.54 7.17
CA ARG A 36 -8.57 9.15 6.28
C ARG A 36 -8.02 10.41 5.61
N SER A 37 -7.33 11.26 6.37
CA SER A 37 -6.71 12.48 5.86
C SER A 37 -5.65 12.16 4.80
N GLU A 38 -4.78 11.18 5.06
CA GLU A 38 -3.76 10.72 4.13
C GLU A 38 -4.34 10.11 2.86
N GLN A 39 -5.39 9.28 2.96
CA GLN A 39 -6.08 8.74 1.79
C GLN A 39 -6.67 9.84 0.90
N VAL A 40 -7.24 10.88 1.51
CA VAL A 40 -7.75 12.03 0.77
C VAL A 40 -6.60 12.80 0.11
N ALA A 41 -5.50 13.04 0.82
CA ALA A 41 -4.32 13.71 0.30
C ALA A 41 -3.70 12.94 -0.87
N GLN A 42 -3.52 11.62 -0.73
CA GLN A 42 -3.01 10.74 -1.77
C GLN A 42 -3.93 10.73 -3.00
N ALA A 43 -5.25 10.67 -2.81
CA ALA A 43 -6.18 10.75 -3.94
C ALA A 43 -6.14 12.11 -4.65
N LYS A 44 -5.89 13.20 -3.93
CA LYS A 44 -5.68 14.53 -4.54
C LYS A 44 -4.36 14.56 -5.32
N TYR A 45 -3.29 14.04 -4.72
CA TYR A 45 -1.98 13.92 -5.36
C TYR A 45 -2.08 13.14 -6.67
N LEU A 46 -2.64 11.92 -6.66
CA LEU A 46 -2.78 11.11 -7.87
C LEU A 46 -3.64 11.76 -8.97
N ARG A 47 -4.63 12.58 -8.61
CA ARG A 47 -5.39 13.38 -9.59
C ARG A 47 -4.58 14.53 -10.17
N ALA A 48 -3.73 15.16 -9.37
CA ALA A 48 -2.88 16.27 -9.79
C ALA A 48 -1.67 15.80 -10.63
N HIS A 49 -1.28 14.53 -10.49
CA HIS A 49 -0.07 13.96 -11.09
C HIS A 49 -0.40 12.83 -12.10
N PRO A 50 -1.01 13.14 -13.27
CA PRO A 50 -1.35 12.16 -14.29
C PRO A 50 -0.12 11.44 -14.89
N GLU A 51 1.07 12.00 -14.77
CA GLU A 51 2.36 11.36 -15.08
C GLU A 51 2.57 10.07 -14.29
N VAL A 52 2.16 10.03 -13.01
CA VAL A 52 2.27 8.81 -12.19
C VAL A 52 1.38 7.71 -12.78
N HIS A 53 0.16 8.05 -13.17
CA HIS A 53 -0.77 7.10 -13.78
C HIS A 53 -0.22 6.55 -15.12
N ARG A 54 0.32 7.43 -15.97
CA ARG A 54 0.95 7.04 -17.25
C ARG A 54 2.15 6.12 -17.05
N ALA A 55 3.04 6.48 -16.12
CA ALA A 55 4.21 5.67 -15.80
C ALA A 55 3.80 4.25 -15.36
N VAL A 56 2.80 4.14 -14.47
CA VAL A 56 2.30 2.85 -13.99
C VAL A 56 1.65 2.04 -15.11
N GLN A 57 0.83 2.66 -15.97
CA GLN A 57 0.22 1.97 -17.10
C GLN A 57 1.26 1.44 -18.09
N GLU A 58 2.30 2.24 -18.39
CA GLU A 58 3.38 1.80 -19.26
C GLU A 58 4.20 0.67 -18.63
N GLY A 59 4.53 0.77 -17.34
CA GLY A 59 5.21 -0.30 -16.62
C GLY A 59 4.43 -1.61 -16.67
N LEU A 60 3.11 -1.54 -16.43
CA LEU A 60 2.24 -2.71 -16.52
C LEU A 60 2.21 -3.29 -17.94
N ALA A 61 2.11 -2.46 -18.98
CA ALA A 61 2.14 -2.91 -20.37
C ALA A 61 3.47 -3.61 -20.71
N ARG A 62 4.60 -3.11 -20.19
CA ARG A 62 5.92 -3.73 -20.35
C ARG A 62 5.98 -5.11 -19.68
N VAL A 63 5.46 -5.25 -18.45
CA VAL A 63 5.38 -6.56 -17.76
C VAL A 63 4.53 -7.55 -18.53
N LEU A 64 3.34 -7.14 -18.99
CA LEU A 64 2.44 -8.02 -19.75
C LEU A 64 3.07 -8.49 -21.07
N LYS A 65 3.87 -7.64 -21.71
CA LYS A 65 4.57 -7.95 -22.96
C LYS A 65 5.79 -8.85 -22.74
N ALA A 66 6.61 -8.55 -21.73
CA ALA A 66 7.89 -9.22 -21.51
C ALA A 66 7.74 -10.52 -20.70
N GLN A 67 6.68 -10.65 -19.89
CA GLN A 67 6.45 -11.76 -18.96
C GLN A 67 7.72 -12.16 -18.18
N PRO A 68 8.34 -11.22 -17.46
CA PRO A 68 9.57 -11.50 -16.73
C PRO A 68 9.30 -12.50 -15.60
N ASP A 69 10.33 -13.30 -15.28
CA ASP A 69 10.28 -14.24 -14.14
C ASP A 69 10.11 -13.50 -12.79
N ASP A 70 10.64 -12.28 -12.70
CA ASP A 70 10.44 -11.36 -11.57
C ASP A 70 9.83 -10.02 -12.02
N PRO A 71 8.49 -9.88 -11.99
CA PRO A 71 7.81 -8.65 -12.35
C PRO A 71 8.12 -7.48 -11.43
N VAL A 72 8.45 -7.72 -10.16
CA VAL A 72 8.71 -6.64 -9.20
C VAL A 72 10.07 -6.02 -9.49
N ALA A 73 11.12 -6.85 -9.61
CA ALA A 73 12.45 -6.36 -9.97
C ALA A 73 12.44 -5.64 -11.33
N PHE A 74 11.73 -6.19 -12.32
CA PHE A 74 11.57 -5.59 -13.64
C PHE A 74 10.90 -4.21 -13.59
N LEU A 75 9.83 -4.06 -12.79
CA LEU A 75 9.17 -2.77 -12.60
C LEU A 75 10.04 -1.79 -11.82
N THR A 76 10.76 -2.24 -10.81
CA THR A 76 11.69 -1.38 -10.06
C THR A 76 12.74 -0.79 -10.98
N GLU A 77 13.40 -1.61 -11.80
CA GLU A 77 14.39 -1.14 -12.78
C GLU A 77 13.80 -0.08 -13.71
N TYR A 78 12.61 -0.33 -14.25
CA TYR A 78 11.90 0.60 -15.11
C TYR A 78 11.57 1.94 -14.41
N PHE A 79 11.00 1.90 -13.20
CA PHE A 79 10.63 3.13 -12.48
C PHE A 79 11.84 3.94 -12.00
N THR A 80 13.02 3.31 -11.90
CA THR A 80 14.29 3.99 -11.59
C THR A 80 15.10 4.37 -12.83
N SER A 81 14.64 4.01 -14.03
CA SER A 81 15.40 4.24 -15.26
C SER A 81 15.41 5.72 -15.67
N ASP A 82 16.54 6.15 -16.22
CA ASP A 82 16.68 7.49 -16.82
C ASP A 82 15.69 7.70 -17.97
N ASP A 83 15.26 6.63 -18.64
CA ASP A 83 14.27 6.65 -19.71
C ASP A 83 12.90 7.15 -19.22
N LEU A 84 12.48 6.77 -18.01
CA LEU A 84 11.24 7.29 -17.44
C LEU A 84 11.40 8.75 -16.99
N LEU A 85 12.58 9.10 -16.45
CA LEU A 85 12.89 10.43 -15.96
C LEU A 85 13.03 11.46 -17.12
N ALA A 86 13.58 11.05 -18.26
CA ALA A 86 13.75 11.88 -19.45
C ALA A 86 12.42 12.15 -20.20
N GLN A 87 11.41 11.31 -20.00
CA GLN A 87 10.07 11.47 -20.58
C GLN A 87 9.19 12.47 -19.82
N GLN A 88 9.65 12.96 -18.66
CA GLN A 88 8.98 14.04 -17.95
C GLN A 88 9.48 15.38 -18.51
N PRO A 89 8.62 16.20 -19.17
CA PRO A 89 9.03 17.53 -19.57
C PRO A 89 9.43 18.31 -18.32
N GLN A 90 10.62 18.90 -18.32
CA GLN A 90 11.03 19.89 -17.32
C GLN A 90 9.93 20.96 -17.27
N GLN A 91 9.16 20.96 -16.17
CA GLN A 91 8.24 22.05 -15.84
C GLN A 91 8.95 23.07 -14.96
#